data_AF-A0A2D8A5T9-F1
#
_entry.id   AF-A0A2D8A5T9-F1
#
_cell.length_a   1.000
_cell.length_b   1.000
_cell.length_c   1.000
_cell.angle_alpha   90.00
_cell.angle_beta   90.00
_cell.angle_gamma   90.00
#
_symmetry.space_group_name_H-M   'P 1'
#
loop_
_entity.id
_entity.type
_entity.pdbx_description
1 polymer ?
#
loop_
_entity_poly.entity_id
_entity_poly.type
_entity_poly.pdbx_seq_one_letter_code
_entity_poly.pdbx_strand_id
1 'polypeptide(L)'
;EQNSLNEKFSGTPLTVQVRVISVERSFGIGIDDKYRGGNTIIASLITPQSGSFPAEVEIRMPSDRDTSSYKPGHEGGISCMFDGWNSIRKRVILNAQ
;
A
#
# COMPACT_ATOMS: atom_id res chain seq x y z
N GLU A 1 -7.92 -7.26 -20.22
CA GLU A 1 -6.64 -7.03 -19.52
C GLU A 1 -6.76 -6.66 -18.03
N GLN A 2 -7.93 -6.24 -17.53
CA GLN A 2 -8.14 -5.89 -16.11
C GLN A 2 -8.30 -7.11 -15.16
N ASN A 3 -8.60 -8.30 -15.70
CA ASN A 3 -8.88 -9.51 -14.90
C ASN A 3 -7.61 -10.21 -14.37
N SER A 4 -6.46 -10.06 -15.04
CA SER A 4 -5.27 -10.88 -14.77
C SER A 4 -4.48 -10.47 -13.53
N LEU A 5 -4.65 -9.24 -13.04
CA LEU A 5 -4.01 -8.74 -11.82
C LEU A 5 -4.82 -9.10 -10.57
N ASN A 6 -6.16 -9.09 -10.65
CA ASN A 6 -7.02 -9.45 -9.53
C ASN A 6 -6.89 -10.94 -9.15
N GLU A 7 -6.83 -11.85 -10.12
CA GLU A 7 -6.71 -13.29 -9.81
C GLU A 7 -5.33 -13.69 -9.24
N LYS A 8 -4.25 -12.98 -9.60
CA LYS A 8 -2.90 -13.31 -9.10
C LYS A 8 -2.61 -12.79 -7.68
N PHE A 9 -3.31 -11.76 -7.22
CA PHE A 9 -3.03 -11.08 -5.96
C PHE A 9 -4.19 -11.10 -4.96
N SER A 10 -5.34 -11.67 -5.34
CA SER A 10 -6.49 -11.86 -4.46
C SER A 10 -6.19 -12.91 -3.38
N GLY A 11 -5.88 -12.45 -2.17
CA GLY A 11 -5.93 -13.26 -0.95
C GLY A 11 -4.61 -13.78 -0.40
N THR A 12 -3.48 -13.55 -1.07
CA THR A 12 -2.16 -13.91 -0.52
C THR A 12 -1.47 -12.66 0.06
N PRO A 13 -1.09 -12.65 1.35
CA PRO A 13 -0.29 -11.57 1.90
C PRO A 13 1.04 -11.49 1.16
N LEU A 14 1.35 -10.32 0.63
CA LEU A 14 2.58 -10.03 -0.10
C LEU A 14 3.43 -9.09 0.74
N THR A 15 4.72 -9.40 0.87
CA THR A 15 5.66 -8.50 1.54
C THR A 15 6.33 -7.63 0.47
N VAL A 16 6.00 -6.34 0.47
CA VAL A 16 6.66 -5.35 -0.39
C VAL A 16 7.87 -4.76 0.32
N GLN A 17 9.00 -4.67 -0.38
CA GLN A 17 10.13 -3.86 0.07
C GLN A 17 9.95 -2.45 -0.46
N VAL A 18 9.82 -1.49 0.45
CA VAL A 18 9.48 -0.11 0.08
C VAL A 18 10.36 0.91 0.76
N ARG A 19 10.51 2.06 0.08
CA ARG A 19 11.06 3.29 0.64
C ARG A 19 9.94 4.29 0.85
N VAL A 20 9.72 4.70 2.09
CA VAL A 20 8.69 5.67 2.46
C VAL A 20 9.01 7.02 1.81
N ILE A 21 8.02 7.58 1.12
CA ILE A 21 8.07 8.92 0.52
C ILE A 21 7.37 9.89 1.45
N SER A 22 6.17 9.54 1.91
CA SER A 22 5.37 10.34 2.83
C SER A 22 4.43 9.46 3.65
N VAL A 23 3.94 10.01 4.75
CA VAL A 23 2.85 9.44 5.55
C VAL A 23 1.72 10.44 5.58
N GLU A 24 0.55 10.03 5.11
CA GLU A 24 -0.67 10.82 5.05
C GLU A 24 -1.72 10.21 5.99
N ARG A 25 -2.75 10.96 6.39
CA ARG A 25 -3.88 10.38 7.11
C ARG A 25 -4.73 9.55 6.13
N SER A 26 -5.22 8.39 6.53
CA SER A 26 -6.14 7.58 5.73
C SER A 26 -7.49 8.29 5.56
N PHE A 27 -7.85 8.65 4.33
CA PHE A 27 -9.14 9.26 3.98
C PHE A 27 -9.72 8.63 2.70
N GLY A 28 -11.05 8.48 2.63
CA GLY A 28 -11.73 7.96 1.46
C GLY A 28 -13.10 7.36 1.79
N ILE A 29 -13.98 7.30 0.78
CA ILE A 29 -15.28 6.63 0.86
C ILE A 29 -15.06 5.16 0.50
N GLY A 30 -15.62 4.24 1.30
CA GLY A 30 -15.48 2.79 1.08
C GLY A 30 -14.17 2.18 1.60
N ILE A 31 -13.47 2.87 2.49
CA ILE A 31 -12.34 2.29 3.24
C ILE A 31 -12.91 1.43 4.38
N ASP A 32 -12.34 0.25 4.58
CA ASP A 32 -12.65 -0.61 5.72
C ASP A 32 -12.40 0.14 7.05
N ASP A 33 -13.31 -0.03 8.02
CA ASP A 33 -13.27 0.69 9.29
C ASP A 33 -11.95 0.47 10.04
N LYS A 34 -11.28 -0.67 9.87
CA LYS A 34 -9.96 -0.92 10.48
C LYS A 34 -8.87 0.06 10.05
N TYR A 35 -8.94 0.59 8.83
CA TYR A 35 -7.95 1.55 8.30
C TYR A 35 -8.41 3.00 8.44
N ARG A 36 -9.68 3.20 8.84
CA ARG A 36 -10.30 4.51 8.93
C ARG A 36 -9.70 5.30 10.09
N GLY A 37 -9.30 6.54 9.83
CA GLY A 37 -8.63 7.38 10.82
C GLY A 37 -7.18 6.98 11.14
N GLY A 38 -6.67 5.91 10.50
CA GLY A 38 -5.25 5.55 10.53
C GLY A 38 -4.41 6.39 9.57
N ASN A 39 -3.27 5.85 9.15
CA ASN A 39 -2.35 6.50 8.22
C ASN A 39 -2.18 5.69 6.93
N THR A 40 -2.00 6.39 5.81
CA THR A 40 -1.61 5.83 4.52
C THR A 40 -0.16 6.19 4.26
N ILE A 41 0.67 5.18 4.05
CA ILE A 41 2.06 5.36 3.67
C ILE A 41 2.15 5.41 2.15
N ILE A 42 2.68 6.50 1.62
CA ILE A 42 3.05 6.60 0.21
C ILE A 42 4.51 6.16 0.13
N ALA A 43 4.79 5.12 -0.65
CA ALA A 43 6.12 4.54 -0.72
C ALA A 43 6.48 4.11 -2.14
N SER A 44 7.76 4.10 -2.48
CA SER A 44 8.26 3.52 -3.71
C SER A 44 8.71 2.07 -3.50
N LEU A 45 8.52 1.22 -4.51
CA LEU A 45 9.00 -0.17 -4.47
C LEU A 45 10.51 -0.22 -4.70
N ILE A 46 11.26 -0.84 -3.78
CA ILE A 46 12.73 -0.99 -3.89
C ILE A 46 13.08 -2.12 -4.87
N THR A 47 12.32 -3.22 -4.83
CA THR A 47 12.45 -4.33 -5.78
C THR A 47 11.19 -4.45 -6.62
N PRO A 48 11.25 -4.24 -7.93
CA PRO A 48 10.11 -4.55 -8.79
C PRO A 48 9.89 -6.06 -8.77
N GLN A 49 8.82 -6.53 -8.13
CA GLN A 49 8.34 -7.88 -8.42
C GLN A 49 7.96 -7.91 -9.90
N SER A 50 8.39 -8.96 -10.60
CA SER A 50 8.30 -9.13 -12.05
C SER A 50 7.03 -8.50 -12.67
N GLY A 51 7.23 -7.49 -13.50
CA GLY A 51 6.20 -6.86 -14.35
C GLY A 51 5.60 -5.57 -13.79
N SER A 52 5.89 -4.45 -14.45
CA SER A 52 5.17 -3.16 -14.49
C SER A 52 4.35 -2.72 -13.28
N PHE A 53 4.81 -2.98 -12.06
CA PHE A 53 4.26 -2.30 -10.90
C PHE A 53 4.60 -0.80 -11.02
N PRO A 54 3.68 0.10 -10.65
CA PRO A 54 3.98 1.52 -10.64
C PRO A 54 5.10 1.77 -9.64
N ALA A 55 5.89 2.80 -9.91
CA ALA A 55 6.99 3.20 -9.03
C ALA A 55 6.53 3.48 -7.60
N GLU A 56 5.25 3.85 -7.41
CA GLU A 56 4.68 4.26 -6.13
C GLU A 56 3.43 3.44 -5.75
N VAL A 57 3.29 3.17 -4.45
CA VAL A 57 2.17 2.46 -3.84
C VAL A 57 1.61 3.24 -2.65
N GLU A 58 0.31 3.06 -2.37
CA GLU A 58 -0.40 3.60 -1.21
C GLU A 58 -0.70 2.44 -0.26
N ILE A 59 -0.09 2.43 0.93
CA ILE A 59 -0.24 1.36 1.92
C ILE A 59 -1.06 1.88 3.08
N ARG A 60 -2.30 1.43 3.22
CA ARG A 60 -3.18 1.79 4.34
C ARG A 60 -2.79 0.99 5.57
N MET A 61 -2.50 1.70 6.65
CA MET A 61 -2.19 1.13 7.96
C MET A 61 -3.44 1.07 8.84
N PRO A 62 -3.64 -0.02 9.59
CA PRO A 62 -4.65 -0.08 10.64
C PRO A 62 -4.54 1.12 11.58
N SER A 63 -5.67 1.63 12.06
CA SER A 63 -5.69 2.82 12.92
C SER A 63 -5.06 2.61 14.30
N ASP A 64 -4.97 1.36 14.73
CA ASP A 64 -4.33 0.92 15.97
C ASP A 64 -2.83 0.61 15.80
N ARG A 65 -2.30 0.58 14.56
CA ARG A 65 -0.87 0.38 14.33
C ARG A 65 -0.07 1.65 14.59
N ASP A 66 1.02 1.52 15.34
CA ASP A 66 2.00 2.59 15.45
C ASP A 66 2.74 2.78 14.12
N THR A 67 2.60 3.97 13.54
CA THR A 67 3.30 4.35 12.30
C THR A 67 4.41 5.37 12.52
N SER A 68 4.79 5.66 13.77
CA SER A 68 5.81 6.66 14.13
C SER A 68 7.20 6.35 13.54
N SER A 69 7.47 5.07 13.29
CA SER A 69 8.71 4.57 12.70
C SER A 69 8.79 4.82 11.19
N TYR A 70 7.66 4.97 10.52
CA TYR A 70 7.62 5.27 9.09
C TYR A 70 7.78 6.78 8.87
N LYS A 71 8.92 7.14 8.29
CA LYS A 71 9.27 8.52 7.94
C LYS A 71 9.88 8.56 6.55
N PRO A 72 9.80 9.69 5.83
CA PRO A 72 10.43 9.83 4.52
C PRO A 72 11.89 9.35 4.53
N GLY A 73 12.24 8.50 3.56
CA GLY A 73 13.55 7.86 3.45
C GLY A 73 13.73 6.58 4.26
N HIS A 74 12.77 6.20 5.11
CA HIS A 74 12.78 4.89 5.77
C HIS A 74 12.56 3.76 4.75
N GLU A 75 13.37 2.71 4.84
CA GLU A 75 13.27 1.53 3.99
C GLU A 75 12.88 0.32 4.83
N GLY A 76 11.94 -0.48 4.35
CA GLY A 76 11.49 -1.66 5.08
C GLY A 76 10.53 -2.55 4.30
N GLY A 77 10.40 -3.77 4.80
CA GLY A 77 9.41 -4.73 4.34
C GLY A 77 8.06 -4.50 5.01
N ILE A 78 6.99 -4.37 4.23
CA ILE A 78 5.63 -4.26 4.76
C ILE A 78 4.80 -5.41 4.20
N SER A 79 4.22 -6.21 5.10
CA SER A 79 3.25 -7.25 4.75
C SER A 79 1.89 -6.60 4.50
N CYS A 80 1.33 -6.85 3.32
CA CYS A 80 0.10 -6.21 2.87
C CYS A 80 -0.69 -7.14 1.94
N MET A 81 -1.96 -6.80 1.73
CA MET A 81 -2.82 -7.40 0.71
C MET A 81 -3.17 -6.35 -0.34
N PHE A 82 -3.35 -6.79 -1.58
CA PHE A 82 -3.89 -5.92 -2.63
C PHE A 82 -5.34 -5.54 -2.31
N ASP A 83 -5.62 -4.23 -2.38
CA ASP A 83 -6.98 -3.69 -2.20
C ASP A 83 -7.56 -3.19 -3.52
N GLY A 84 -6.75 -2.49 -4.32
CA GLY A 84 -7.21 -1.92 -5.57
C GLY A 84 -6.20 -1.00 -6.26
N TRP A 85 -6.72 -0.19 -7.18
CA TRP A 85 -5.95 0.73 -8.00
C TRP A 85 -6.51 2.15 -7.92
N ASN A 86 -5.65 3.11 -7.59
CA ASN A 86 -5.98 4.53 -7.65
C ASN A 86 -5.74 5.05 -9.09
N SER A 87 -6.80 5.09 -9.89
CA SER A 87 -6.74 5.53 -11.29
C SER A 87 -6.34 6.99 -11.50
N ILE A 88 -6.56 7.85 -10.48
CA ILE A 88 -6.23 9.27 -10.50
C ILE A 88 -4.74 9.47 -10.23
N ARG A 89 -4.24 8.89 -9.13
CA ARG A 89 -2.84 9.02 -8.70
C ARG A 89 -1.88 8.05 -9.39
N LYS A 90 -2.42 7.08 -10.15
CA LYS A 90 -1.67 5.98 -10.79
C LYS A 90 -0.86 5.14 -9.79
N ARG A 91 -1.48 4.78 -8.66
CA ARG A 91 -0.83 4.02 -7.58
C ARG A 91 -1.62 2.77 -7.22
N VAL A 92 -0.92 1.69 -6.88
CA VAL A 92 -1.55 0.50 -6.30
C VAL A 92 -1.91 0.81 -4.85
N ILE A 93 -3.11 0.39 -4.45
CA ILE A 93 -3.57 0.48 -3.07
C ILE A 93 -3.37 -0.88 -2.41
N LEU A 94 -2.64 -0.86 -1.31
CA LEU A 94 -2.30 -2.00 -0.49
C LEU A 94 -2.83 -1.76 0.93
N ASN A 95 -3.21 -2.86 1.58
CA ASN A 95 -3.76 -2.87 2.93
C ASN A 95 -2.80 -3.64 3.83
N ALA A 96 -2.16 -2.96 4.79
CA ALA A 96 -1.24 -3.62 5.71
C ALA A 96 -1.98 -4.64 6.60
N GLN A 97 -1.30 -5.75 6.90
CA GLN A 97 -1.81 -6.81 7.77
C GLN A 97 -1.40 -6.60 9.22
#